data_AF-A0A7W4W9X5-F1
#
_entry.id   AF-A0A7W4W9X5-F1
#
_cell.length_a   1.000
_cell.length_b   1.000
_cell.length_c   1.000
_cell.angle_alpha   90.00
_cell.angle_beta   90.00
_cell.angle_gamma   90.00
#
_symmetry.space_group_name_H-M   'P 1'
#
loop_
_entity.id
_entity.type
_entity.pdbx_description
1 polymer ?
#
loop_
_entity_poly.entity_id
_entity_poly.type
_entity_poly.pdbx_seq_one_letter_code
_entity_poly.pdbx_strand_id
1 'polypeptide(L)'
;MIKVDFSEQRAYFYKGGKLIGVSRASSGKPGFATRPGHFRVLSKHPRHRSSIYGSFVQHGSGRVIRANVNTRKHRRPPGTYYRGAKMHYYIRFNSGIGFHASGNVPNRPASHGCVRLPPEMARKFYRHAPVGTRVTITH
;
A
#
# COMPACT_ATOMS: atom_id res chain seq x y z
N MET A 1 -12.62 12.17 -5.20
CA MET A 1 -12.24 11.00 -6.01
C MET A 1 -10.74 10.89 -6.02
N ILE A 2 -10.20 9.68 -6.00
CA ILE A 2 -8.79 9.39 -6.24
C ILE A 2 -8.69 8.74 -7.63
N LYS A 3 -7.82 9.23 -8.50
CA LYS A 3 -7.38 8.51 -9.71
C LYS A 3 -5.93 8.10 -9.52
N VAL A 4 -5.56 6.91 -9.94
CA VAL A 4 -4.17 6.45 -9.95
C VAL A 4 -3.85 5.99 -11.35
N ASP A 5 -2.78 6.54 -11.90
CA ASP A 5 -2.27 6.15 -13.19
C ASP A 5 -0.96 5.38 -13.02
N PHE A 6 -0.96 4.12 -13.45
CA PHE A 6 0.20 3.25 -13.32
C PHE A 6 1.22 3.39 -14.46
N SER A 7 0.89 3.93 -15.64
CA SER A 7 1.94 4.31 -16.62
C SER A 7 2.78 5.45 -16.08
N GLU A 8 2.15 6.42 -15.43
CA GLU A 8 2.82 7.60 -14.88
C GLU A 8 3.34 7.41 -13.47
N GLN A 9 2.92 6.34 -12.78
CA GLN A 9 3.19 6.10 -11.36
C GLN A 9 2.78 7.32 -10.51
N ARG A 10 1.55 7.81 -10.73
CA ARG A 10 0.98 8.99 -10.07
C ARG A 10 -0.39 8.74 -9.49
N ALA A 11 -0.71 9.45 -8.41
CA ALA A 11 -2.03 9.51 -7.81
C ALA A 11 -2.54 10.95 -7.79
N TYR A 12 -3.78 11.12 -8.23
CA TYR A 12 -4.47 12.39 -8.40
C TYR A 12 -5.65 12.47 -7.44
N PHE A 13 -5.79 13.58 -6.73
CA PHE A 13 -6.85 13.79 -5.76
C PHE A 13 -7.80 14.89 -6.24
N TYR A 14 -9.07 14.54 -6.39
CA TYR A 14 -10.12 15.43 -6.88
C TYR A 14 -11.18 15.69 -5.80
N LYS A 15 -11.62 16.95 -5.65
CA LYS A 15 -12.73 17.36 -4.79
C LYS A 15 -13.70 18.20 -5.60
N GLY A 16 -14.98 17.80 -5.66
CA GLY A 16 -15.98 18.49 -6.49
C GLY A 16 -15.62 18.57 -7.97
N GLY A 17 -14.94 17.55 -8.52
CA GLY A 17 -14.47 17.54 -9.92
C GLY A 17 -13.15 18.29 -10.17
N LYS A 18 -12.73 19.18 -9.26
CA LYS A 18 -11.47 19.91 -9.38
C LYS A 18 -10.28 19.08 -8.89
N LEU A 19 -9.19 19.07 -9.66
CA LEU A 19 -7.91 18.51 -9.21
C LEU A 19 -7.33 19.41 -8.11
N ILE A 20 -7.08 18.83 -6.94
CA ILE A 20 -6.59 19.55 -5.76
C ILE A 20 -5.27 18.99 -5.21
N GLY A 21 -4.70 17.97 -5.85
CA GLY A 21 -3.40 17.45 -5.47
C GLY A 21 -2.91 16.31 -6.37
N VAL A 22 -1.59 16.23 -6.52
CA VAL A 22 -0.89 15.16 -7.24
C VAL A 22 0.17 14.59 -6.32
N SER A 23 0.35 13.28 -6.35
CA SER A 23 1.38 12.56 -5.62
C SER A 23 2.09 11.61 -6.54
N ARG A 24 3.39 11.41 -6.32
CA ARG A 24 4.06 10.19 -6.78
C ARG A 24 3.35 8.98 -6.16
N ALA A 25 3.32 7.88 -6.89
CA ALA A 25 2.81 6.60 -6.45
C ALA A 25 3.78 5.50 -6.91
N SER A 26 3.75 4.34 -6.27
CA SER A 26 4.42 3.15 -6.81
C SER A 26 3.50 1.94 -6.70
N SER A 27 3.27 1.28 -7.84
CA SER A 27 2.32 0.16 -7.97
C SER A 27 2.98 -1.20 -7.77
N GLY A 28 2.21 -2.28 -7.95
CA GLY A 28 2.68 -3.65 -7.83
C GLY A 28 3.59 -4.07 -8.98
N LYS A 29 4.75 -4.65 -8.66
CA LYS A 29 5.71 -5.19 -9.64
C LYS A 29 5.11 -6.33 -10.48
N PRO A 30 5.75 -6.79 -11.59
CA PRO A 30 5.26 -7.93 -12.36
C PRO A 30 4.92 -9.15 -11.48
N GLY A 31 3.77 -9.78 -11.75
CA GLY A 31 3.18 -10.84 -10.91
C GLY A 31 2.39 -10.36 -9.68
N PHE A 32 2.37 -9.05 -9.41
CA PHE A 32 1.63 -8.43 -8.31
C PHE A 32 0.84 -7.20 -8.75
N ALA A 33 0.59 -7.03 -10.05
CA ALA A 33 -0.11 -5.87 -10.58
C ALA A 33 -1.53 -5.78 -10.01
N THR A 34 -1.93 -4.57 -9.61
CA THR A 34 -3.32 -4.29 -9.25
C THR A 34 -4.08 -4.04 -10.54
N ARG A 35 -5.17 -4.77 -10.77
CA ARG A 35 -5.98 -4.64 -11.99
C ARG A 35 -6.57 -3.22 -12.11
N PRO A 36 -6.58 -2.63 -13.32
CA PRO A 36 -7.37 -1.43 -13.60
C PRO A 36 -8.85 -1.62 -13.21
N GLY A 37 -9.52 -0.51 -12.93
CA GLY A 37 -10.96 -0.51 -12.68
C GLY A 37 -11.43 0.60 -11.76
N HIS A 38 -12.71 0.53 -11.43
CA HIS A 38 -13.39 1.47 -10.55
C HIS A 38 -13.71 0.80 -9.21
N PHE A 39 -13.32 1.48 -8.14
CA PHE A 39 -13.41 1.01 -6.78
C PHE A 39 -13.93 2.13 -5.87
N ARG A 40 -14.09 1.80 -4.59
CA ARG A 40 -14.39 2.77 -3.53
C ARG A 40 -13.50 2.48 -2.33
N VAL A 41 -13.20 3.51 -1.54
CA VAL A 41 -12.57 3.32 -0.24
C VAL A 41 -13.48 2.48 0.64
N LEU A 42 -12.99 1.32 1.08
CA LEU A 42 -13.73 0.33 1.87
C LEU A 42 -13.48 0.49 3.37
N SER A 43 -12.23 0.74 3.75
CA SER A 43 -11.85 0.90 5.16
C SER A 43 -10.53 1.65 5.29
N LYS A 44 -10.25 2.15 6.49
CA LYS A 44 -9.09 3.00 6.79
C LYS A 44 -8.46 2.58 8.11
N HIS A 45 -7.16 2.37 8.11
CA HIS A 45 -6.41 1.96 9.29
C HIS A 45 -5.11 2.77 9.43
N PRO A 46 -4.92 3.54 10.52
CA PRO A 46 -3.78 4.45 10.62
C PRO A 46 -2.45 3.70 10.85
N ARG A 47 -2.50 2.54 11.51
CA ARG A 47 -1.34 1.70 11.86
C ARG A 47 -1.52 0.27 11.35
N HIS A 48 -1.85 0.11 10.07
CA HIS A 48 -2.02 -1.21 9.47
C HIS A 48 -0.69 -1.97 9.36
N ARG A 49 -0.76 -3.28 9.52
CA ARG A 49 0.32 -4.22 9.23
C ARG A 49 -0.21 -5.34 8.36
N SER A 50 0.57 -5.73 7.35
CA SER A 50 0.21 -6.87 6.51
C SER A 50 0.24 -8.17 7.30
N SER A 51 -0.71 -9.06 7.03
CA SER A 51 -0.73 -10.44 7.54
C SER A 51 0.05 -11.43 6.66
N ILE A 52 0.40 -11.01 5.43
CA ILE A 52 1.05 -11.87 4.43
C ILE A 52 2.47 -11.44 4.09
N TYR A 53 2.78 -10.14 4.07
CA TYR A 53 4.09 -9.62 3.72
C TYR A 53 4.80 -9.01 4.93
N GLY A 54 6.01 -9.44 5.24
CA GLY A 54 6.69 -8.96 6.45
C GLY A 54 8.09 -9.50 6.64
N SER A 55 8.43 -9.84 7.87
CA SER A 55 9.73 -10.42 8.23
C SER A 55 9.60 -11.51 9.28
N PHE A 56 10.50 -12.49 9.27
CA PHE A 56 10.72 -13.37 10.40
C PHE A 56 11.77 -12.76 11.32
N VAL A 57 11.45 -12.71 12.62
CA VAL A 57 12.21 -12.01 13.64
C VAL A 57 12.52 -12.98 14.76
N GLN A 58 13.76 -13.02 15.23
CA GLN A 58 14.19 -13.92 16.30
C GLN A 58 13.54 -13.53 17.64
N HIS A 59 13.09 -14.52 18.41
CA HIS A 59 12.66 -14.31 19.80
C HIS A 59 13.84 -13.84 20.67
N GLY A 60 13.56 -13.03 21.70
CA GLY A 60 14.57 -12.44 22.59
C GLY A 60 15.30 -11.25 21.96
N SER A 61 16.09 -11.48 20.90
CA SER A 61 16.97 -10.45 20.32
C SER A 61 16.25 -9.42 19.44
N GLY A 62 15.08 -9.76 18.89
CA GLY A 62 14.35 -8.89 17.95
C GLY A 62 15.05 -8.72 16.59
N ARG A 63 16.13 -9.47 16.32
CA ARG A 63 16.89 -9.44 15.06
C ARG A 63 16.04 -9.95 13.90
N VAL A 64 16.05 -9.23 12.78
CA VAL A 64 15.40 -9.68 11.55
C VAL A 64 16.24 -10.80 10.94
N ILE A 65 15.72 -12.03 10.97
CA ILE A 65 16.38 -13.20 10.37
C ILE A 65 16.10 -13.28 8.87
N ARG A 66 14.89 -12.89 8.46
CA ARG A 66 14.52 -12.87 7.04
C ARG A 66 13.55 -11.74 6.75
N ALA A 67 13.94 -10.79 5.92
CA ALA A 67 13.07 -9.72 5.43
C ALA A 67 12.28 -10.15 4.18
N ASN A 68 11.31 -9.33 3.77
CA ASN A 68 10.53 -9.51 2.53
C ASN A 68 9.86 -10.89 2.39
N VAL A 69 9.38 -11.47 3.49
CA VAL A 69 8.74 -12.79 3.46
C VAL A 69 7.30 -12.71 3.00
N ASN A 70 6.84 -13.75 2.30
CA ASN A 70 5.44 -14.03 2.03
C ASN A 70 5.05 -15.27 2.87
N THR A 71 4.15 -15.11 3.83
CA THR A 71 3.75 -16.21 4.75
C THR A 71 3.05 -17.37 4.06
N ARG A 72 2.53 -17.17 2.84
CA ARG A 72 1.93 -18.23 2.02
C ARG A 72 2.96 -19.05 1.25
N LYS A 73 4.22 -18.59 1.17
CA LYS A 73 5.30 -19.24 0.39
C LYS A 73 6.50 -19.63 1.23
N HIS A 74 6.78 -18.90 2.30
CA HIS A 74 7.98 -19.09 3.11
C HIS A 74 7.61 -19.69 4.46
N ARG A 75 8.25 -20.81 4.81
CA ARG A 75 8.15 -21.42 6.13
C ARG A 75 8.91 -20.58 7.16
N ARG A 76 8.30 -20.38 8.33
CA ARG A 76 8.90 -19.67 9.47
C ARG A 76 10.03 -20.53 10.08
N PRO A 77 11.27 -20.01 10.20
CA PRO A 77 12.34 -20.72 10.90
C PRO A 77 12.00 -20.94 12.39
N PRO A 78 12.45 -22.04 13.01
CA PRO A 78 12.37 -22.23 14.46
C PRO A 78 12.96 -21.04 15.23
N GLY A 79 12.42 -20.75 16.41
CA GLY A 79 12.90 -19.64 17.24
C GLY A 79 12.62 -18.23 16.69
N THR A 80 11.76 -18.08 15.68
CA THR A 80 11.34 -16.77 15.13
C THR A 80 9.82 -16.56 15.20
N TYR A 81 9.36 -15.31 15.17
CA TYR A 81 7.95 -14.93 14.97
C TYR A 81 7.79 -14.08 13.71
N TYR A 82 6.56 -14.04 13.17
CA TYR A 82 6.24 -13.18 12.03
C TYR A 82 5.91 -11.76 12.46
N ARG A 83 6.53 -10.77 11.80
CA ARG A 83 6.25 -9.35 11.97
C ARG A 83 5.82 -8.74 10.64
N GLY A 84 4.53 -8.40 10.55
CA GLY A 84 3.93 -7.79 9.36
C GLY A 84 4.57 -6.45 8.96
N ALA A 85 4.71 -6.22 7.66
CA ALA A 85 5.22 -4.96 7.11
C ALA A 85 4.32 -3.80 7.53
N LYS A 86 4.92 -2.70 8.00
CA LYS A 86 4.20 -1.49 8.38
C LYS A 86 3.63 -0.81 7.14
N MET A 87 2.33 -0.50 7.18
CA MET A 87 1.59 0.16 6.11
C MET A 87 0.79 1.31 6.71
N HIS A 88 1.48 2.35 7.19
CA HIS A 88 0.82 3.47 7.84
C HIS A 88 -0.14 4.20 6.90
N TYR A 89 -1.21 4.78 7.47
CA TYR A 89 -2.25 5.47 6.71
C TYR A 89 -2.87 4.59 5.62
N TYR A 90 -3.17 3.34 5.94
CA TYR A 90 -3.72 2.38 5.00
C TYR A 90 -5.17 2.73 4.63
N ILE A 91 -5.44 2.80 3.33
CA ILE A 91 -6.77 3.06 2.77
C ILE A 91 -7.10 1.91 1.82
N ARG A 92 -7.95 0.99 2.28
CA ARG A 92 -8.33 -0.21 1.52
C ARG A 92 -9.32 0.17 0.44
N PHE A 93 -9.13 -0.32 -0.79
CA PHE A 93 -10.09 -0.12 -1.89
C PHE A 93 -10.43 -1.41 -2.67
N ASN A 94 -9.65 -2.49 -2.51
CA ASN A 94 -9.94 -3.76 -3.16
C ASN A 94 -9.36 -4.94 -2.37
N SER A 95 -10.18 -5.76 -1.70
CA SER A 95 -9.73 -6.93 -0.93
C SER A 95 -8.56 -6.60 0.01
N GLY A 96 -7.35 -7.11 -0.21
CA GLY A 96 -6.12 -6.77 0.53
C GLY A 96 -5.29 -5.61 -0.02
N ILE A 97 -5.75 -4.96 -1.10
CA ILE A 97 -5.07 -3.85 -1.79
C ILE A 97 -5.59 -2.51 -1.29
N GLY A 98 -4.65 -1.61 -1.05
CA GLY A 98 -4.92 -0.24 -0.62
C GLY A 98 -3.76 0.71 -0.88
N PHE A 99 -3.98 1.98 -0.54
CA PHE A 99 -2.94 3.00 -0.45
C PHE A 99 -2.25 2.91 0.90
N HIS A 100 -0.95 3.19 0.98
CA HIS A 100 -0.28 3.41 2.26
C HIS A 100 1.02 4.20 2.13
N ALA A 101 1.51 4.71 3.26
CA ALA A 101 2.81 5.35 3.36
C ALA A 101 3.96 4.37 3.10
N SER A 102 4.95 4.81 2.32
CA SER A 102 6.23 4.14 2.17
C SER A 102 7.36 5.16 2.04
N GLY A 103 8.52 4.88 2.62
CA GLY A 103 9.73 5.67 2.40
C GLY A 103 10.35 5.43 1.01
N ASN A 104 9.93 4.39 0.29
CA ASN A 104 10.43 4.06 -1.03
C ASN A 104 9.29 4.06 -2.06
N VAL A 105 9.22 5.13 -2.86
CA VAL A 105 8.19 5.36 -3.88
C VAL A 105 8.87 5.67 -5.23
N PRO A 106 9.51 4.67 -5.85
CA PRO A 106 10.21 4.87 -7.10
C PRO A 106 9.23 5.14 -8.25
N ASN A 107 9.69 5.75 -9.33
CA ASN A 107 8.86 5.99 -10.53
C ASN A 107 8.71 4.73 -11.39
N ARG A 108 8.45 3.59 -10.74
CA ARG A 108 8.24 2.28 -11.35
C ARG A 108 7.47 1.36 -10.39
N PRO A 109 6.83 0.30 -10.90
CA PRO A 109 6.24 -0.73 -10.06
C PRO A 109 7.27 -1.35 -9.08
N ALA A 110 6.95 -1.40 -7.78
CA ALA A 110 7.87 -1.86 -6.74
C ALA A 110 7.19 -2.52 -5.53
N SER A 111 5.86 -2.63 -5.51
CA SER A 111 5.10 -3.19 -4.39
C SER A 111 4.61 -4.62 -4.66
N HIS A 112 3.94 -5.23 -3.69
CA HIS A 112 3.21 -6.49 -3.84
C HIS A 112 1.70 -6.25 -4.11
N GLY A 113 1.37 -5.14 -4.77
CA GLY A 113 0.03 -4.78 -5.24
C GLY A 113 -0.46 -3.44 -4.70
N CYS A 114 -0.27 -3.19 -3.40
CA CYS A 114 -0.68 -1.92 -2.79
C CYS A 114 -0.01 -0.70 -3.45
N VAL A 115 -0.73 0.42 -3.48
CA VAL A 115 -0.23 1.68 -4.01
C VAL A 115 0.57 2.38 -2.91
N ARG A 116 1.88 2.48 -3.09
CA ARG A 116 2.75 3.21 -2.16
C ARG A 116 2.69 4.69 -2.45
N LEU A 117 2.55 5.49 -1.40
CA LEU A 117 2.57 6.95 -1.47
C LEU A 117 3.66 7.49 -0.53
N PRO A 118 4.25 8.66 -0.82
CA PRO A 118 5.10 9.36 0.13
C PRO A 118 4.36 9.55 1.46
N PRO A 119 5.02 9.48 2.63
CA PRO A 119 4.33 9.46 3.92
C PRO A 119 3.40 10.65 4.15
N GLU A 120 3.84 11.85 3.75
CA GLU A 120 3.02 13.06 3.85
C GLU A 120 1.75 12.97 2.98
N MET A 121 1.89 12.50 1.75
CA MET A 121 0.76 12.34 0.81
C MET A 121 -0.19 11.24 1.26
N ALA A 122 0.34 10.13 1.79
CA ALA A 122 -0.48 9.09 2.40
C ALA A 122 -1.33 9.63 3.57
N ARG A 123 -0.73 10.48 4.43
CA ARG A 123 -1.46 11.14 5.53
C ARG A 123 -2.54 12.09 5.00
N LYS A 124 -2.26 12.87 3.95
CA LYS A 124 -3.24 13.77 3.30
C LYS A 124 -4.40 12.97 2.70
N PHE A 125 -4.10 11.93 1.92
CA PHE A 125 -5.13 11.04 1.35
C PHE A 125 -5.97 10.40 2.45
N TYR A 126 -5.31 9.92 3.51
CA TYR A 126 -6.01 9.31 4.64
C TYR A 126 -6.93 10.29 5.36
N ARG A 127 -6.54 11.56 5.51
CA ARG A 127 -7.44 12.55 6.13
C ARG A 127 -8.62 12.92 5.23
N HIS A 128 -8.39 13.07 3.93
CA HIS A 128 -9.37 13.69 3.04
C HIS A 128 -10.19 12.72 2.18
N ALA A 129 -9.85 11.43 2.16
CA ALA A 129 -10.64 10.39 1.50
C ALA A 129 -11.49 9.62 2.54
N PRO A 130 -12.76 10.00 2.81
CA PRO A 130 -13.66 9.20 3.63
C PRO A 130 -13.98 7.85 2.96
N VAL A 131 -14.50 6.90 3.75
CA VAL A 131 -15.08 5.66 3.22
C VAL A 131 -16.15 6.00 2.17
N GLY A 132 -16.21 5.23 1.08
CA GLY A 132 -17.08 5.49 -0.06
C GLY A 132 -16.47 6.40 -1.14
N THR A 133 -15.34 7.08 -0.87
CA THR A 133 -14.61 7.86 -1.89
C THR A 133 -14.29 7.01 -3.10
N ARG A 134 -14.69 7.46 -4.30
CA ARG A 134 -14.39 6.77 -5.56
C ARG A 134 -12.88 6.70 -5.80
N VAL A 135 -12.40 5.54 -6.22
CA VAL A 135 -11.01 5.25 -6.60
C VAL A 135 -11.02 4.69 -8.01
N THR A 136 -10.28 5.29 -8.93
CA THR A 136 -10.10 4.77 -10.30
C THR A 136 -8.64 4.40 -10.50
N ILE A 137 -8.38 3.20 -10.99
CA ILE A 137 -7.03 2.72 -11.33
C ILE A 137 -6.96 2.58 -12.85
N THR A 138 -5.97 3.24 -13.47
CA THR A 138 -5.63 3.15 -14.90
C THR A 138 -4.20 2.65 -15.08
N HIS A 139 -3.90 2.21 -16.29
CA HIS A 139 -2.57 1.84 -16.76
C HIS A 139 -2.16 2.77 -17.87
#